data_AF-A0A351FTA2-F1
#
_entry.id   AF-A0A351FTA2-F1
#
_cell.length_a   1.000
_cell.length_b   1.000
_cell.length_c   1.000
_cell.angle_alpha   90.00
_cell.angle_beta   90.00
_cell.angle_gamma   90.00
#
_symmetry.space_group_name_H-M   'P 1'
#
loop_
_entity.id
_entity.type
_entity.pdbx_description
1 polymer ?
#
loop_
_entity_poly.entity_id
_entity_poly.type
_entity_poly.pdbx_seq_one_letter_code
_entity_poly.pdbx_strand_id
1 'polypeptide(L)'
;MGAVKPNVSRGLSRTLSRLLNPNLRWGRRPIIIGGCARSGTTLLLSILSSDPRIFAIPVETQAFCPTAYYGTWDPDAPLNLEVIRQFH
;
A
#
# COMPACT_ATOMS: atom_id res chain seq x y z
N MET A 1 40.24 -6.24 19.03
CA MET A 1 39.56 -6.37 17.73
C MET A 1 38.11 -5.92 17.90
N GLY A 2 37.80 -4.71 17.42
CA GLY A 2 36.52 -4.06 17.64
C GLY A 2 35.51 -4.40 16.54
N ALA A 3 34.33 -4.87 16.94
CA ALA A 3 33.16 -4.90 16.06
C ALA A 3 32.41 -3.56 16.18
N VAL A 4 32.56 -2.73 15.15
CA VAL A 4 31.76 -1.53 14.94
C VAL A 4 30.31 -1.96 14.73
N LYS A 5 29.41 -1.61 15.66
CA LYS A 5 27.96 -1.74 15.47
C LYS A 5 27.49 -0.61 14.55
N PRO A 6 26.82 -0.89 13.41
CA PRO A 6 26.32 0.15 12.54
C PRO A 6 25.21 0.94 13.24
N ASN A 7 25.48 2.22 13.49
CA ASN A 7 24.61 3.18 14.14
C ASN A 7 23.66 3.81 13.10
N VAL A 8 22.73 3.02 12.56
CA VAL A 8 21.76 3.43 11.53
C VAL A 8 20.34 3.30 12.08
N SER A 9 19.94 4.16 13.03
CA SER A 9 18.57 4.05 13.57
C SER A 9 17.90 5.34 14.03
N ARG A 10 18.51 6.53 13.87
CA ARG A 10 17.96 7.75 14.50
C ARG A 10 17.11 8.65 13.60
N GLY A 11 17.10 8.44 12.28
CA GLY A 11 16.34 9.27 11.33
C GLY A 11 15.05 8.63 10.80
N LEU A 12 15.09 7.34 10.44
CA LEU A 12 13.97 6.64 9.80
C LEU A 12 12.83 6.28 10.76
N SER A 13 13.13 6.21 12.07
CA SER A 13 12.21 5.66 13.07
C SER A 13 10.93 6.49 13.20
N ARG A 14 10.99 7.83 13.25
CA ARG A 14 9.78 8.63 13.59
C ARG A 14 8.71 8.65 12.51
N THR A 15 9.11 8.60 11.23
CA THR A 15 8.20 8.63 10.10
C THR A 15 7.53 7.26 9.90
N LEU A 16 8.32 6.18 9.98
CA LEU A 16 7.80 4.81 9.94
C LEU A 16 6.92 4.50 11.16
N SER A 17 7.28 4.99 12.34
CA SER A 17 6.46 4.82 13.56
C SER A 17 5.08 5.48 13.45
N ARG A 18 4.95 6.57 12.68
CA ARG A 18 3.64 7.20 12.42
C ARG A 18 2.82 6.36 11.45
N LEU A 19 3.43 5.87 10.38
CA LEU A 19 2.75 5.02 9.39
C LEU A 19 2.30 3.68 9.98
N LEU A 20 3.07 3.12 10.92
CA LEU A 20 2.78 1.86 11.61
C LEU A 20 1.94 2.04 12.89
N ASN A 21 1.50 3.26 13.22
CA ASN A 21 0.68 3.50 14.39
C ASN A 21 -0.74 2.95 14.14
N PRO A 22 -1.23 1.97 14.91
CA PRO A 22 -2.60 1.47 14.76
C PRO A 22 -3.65 2.55 15.10
N ASN A 23 -3.25 3.66 15.74
CA ASN A 23 -4.06 4.86 15.96
C ASN A 23 -3.86 5.92 14.87
N LEU A 24 -3.33 5.57 13.69
CA LEU A 24 -3.25 6.48 12.55
C LEU A 24 -4.68 6.86 12.16
N ARG A 25 -5.16 7.96 12.74
CA ARG A 25 -6.41 8.58 12.37
C ARG A 25 -6.21 9.12 10.96
N TRP A 26 -6.68 8.40 9.96
CA TRP A 26 -6.84 8.95 8.64
C TRP A 26 -7.69 10.21 8.78
N GLY A 27 -7.08 11.38 8.56
CA GLY A 27 -7.77 12.67 8.71
C GLY A 27 -8.98 12.80 7.79
N ARG A 28 -9.07 11.92 6.78
CA ARG A 28 -10.19 11.73 5.86
C ARG A 28 -10.35 10.24 5.56
N ARG A 29 -11.57 9.81 5.25
CA ARG A 29 -11.86 8.42 4.85
C ARG A 29 -11.12 8.10 3.54
N PRO A 30 -10.48 6.93 3.41
CA PRO A 30 -9.82 6.55 2.17
C PRO A 30 -10.85 6.30 1.07
N ILE A 31 -10.41 6.43 -0.17
CA ILE A 31 -11.18 6.05 -1.35
C ILE A 31 -10.67 4.69 -1.80
N ILE A 32 -11.58 3.75 -2.04
CA ILE A 32 -11.27 2.43 -2.61
C ILE A 32 -11.76 2.44 -4.05
N ILE A 33 -10.86 2.18 -5.00
CA ILE A 33 -11.20 1.96 -6.40
C ILE A 33 -11.30 0.45 -6.60
N GLY A 34 -12.54 -0.05 -6.73
CA GLY A 34 -12.82 -1.43 -7.12
C GLY A 34 -13.43 -1.48 -8.53
N GLY A 35 -13.27 -2.61 -9.22
CA GLY A 35 -13.84 -2.83 -10.54
C GLY A 35 -13.41 -4.17 -11.12
N CYS A 36 -13.98 -4.53 -12.26
CA CYS A 36 -13.52 -5.70 -13.01
C CYS A 36 -12.22 -5.40 -13.77
N ALA A 37 -11.47 -6.46 -14.09
CA ALA A 37 -10.28 -6.33 -14.92
C ALA A 37 -10.62 -5.59 -16.22
N ARG A 38 -9.76 -4.64 -16.61
CA ARG A 38 -9.91 -3.82 -17.84
C ARG A 38 -11.10 -2.86 -17.88
N SER A 39 -11.76 -2.56 -16.76
CA SER A 39 -12.84 -1.55 -16.66
C SER A 39 -12.39 -0.09 -16.71
N GLY A 40 -11.08 0.17 -16.68
CA GLY A 40 -10.53 1.53 -16.65
C GLY A 40 -10.23 2.06 -15.25
N THR A 41 -10.20 1.20 -14.23
CA THR A 41 -9.75 1.56 -12.87
C THR A 41 -8.35 2.18 -12.85
N THR A 42 -7.43 1.72 -13.70
CA THR A 42 -6.10 2.33 -13.87
C THR A 42 -6.17 3.76 -14.39
N LEU A 43 -7.05 4.05 -15.35
CA LEU A 43 -7.24 5.40 -15.87
C LEU A 43 -7.83 6.33 -14.79
N LEU A 44 -8.84 5.83 -14.06
CA LEU A 44 -9.43 6.56 -12.94
C LEU A 44 -8.38 6.87 -11.86
N LEU A 45 -7.53 5.90 -11.52
CA LEU A 45 -6.41 6.09 -10.60
C LEU A 45 -5.46 7.17 -11.10
N SER A 46 -5.07 7.14 -12.38
CA SER A 46 -4.18 8.15 -12.98
C SER A 46 -4.74 9.57 -12.89
N ILE A 47 -6.04 9.74 -13.17
CA ILE A 47 -6.72 11.04 -13.04
C ILE A 47 -6.69 11.53 -11.59
N LEU A 48 -7.08 10.69 -10.63
CA LEU A 48 -7.11 11.06 -9.22
C LEU A 48 -5.70 11.31 -8.65
N SER A 49 -4.71 10.54 -9.06
CA SER A 49 -3.32 10.70 -8.62
C SER A 49 -2.65 11.98 -9.14
N SER A 50 -3.27 12.67 -10.09
CA SER A 50 -2.74 13.92 -10.63
C SER A 50 -2.99 15.12 -9.69
N ASP A 51 -3.87 15.00 -8.68
CA ASP A 51 -4.09 16.04 -7.68
C ASP A 51 -3.08 15.92 -6.53
N PRO A 52 -2.28 16.97 -6.24
CA PRO A 52 -1.25 16.93 -5.20
C PRO A 52 -1.80 16.76 -3.77
N ARG A 53 -3.12 16.91 -3.56
CA ARG A 53 -3.79 16.69 -2.27
C ARG A 53 -4.21 15.23 -2.07
N ILE A 54 -4.08 14.39 -3.10
CA ILE A 54 -4.45 12.98 -3.07
C ILE A 54 -3.16 12.16 -3.06
N PHE A 55 -2.97 11.39 -1.99
CA PHE A 55 -1.94 10.35 -1.95
C PHE A 55 -2.51 9.07 -2.57
N ALA A 56 -2.04 8.70 -3.75
CA ALA A 56 -2.46 7.51 -4.48
C ALA A 56 -1.39 6.42 -4.40
N ILE A 57 -1.82 5.16 -4.25
CA ILE A 57 -0.96 3.99 -4.35
C ILE A 57 -0.95 3.58 -5.84
N PRO A 58 0.20 3.58 -6.53
CA PRO A 58 0.28 3.37 -7.98
C PRO A 58 0.15 1.88 -8.40
N VAL A 59 -0.26 1.01 -7.47
CA VAL A 59 -0.50 -0.41 -7.69
C VAL A 59 -1.85 -0.85 -7.20
N GLU A 60 -2.35 -1.91 -7.83
CA GLU A 60 -3.45 -2.67 -7.28
C GLU A 60 -2.99 -3.47 -6.06
N THR A 61 -3.51 -3.12 -4.89
CA THR A 61 -3.08 -3.71 -3.61
C THR A 61 -3.65 -5.11 -3.36
N GLN A 62 -4.68 -5.52 -4.12
CA GLN A 62 -5.41 -6.78 -3.92
C GLN A 62 -5.91 -6.99 -2.48
N ALA A 63 -6.10 -5.91 -1.72
CA ALA A 63 -6.36 -6.03 -0.28
C ALA A 63 -7.74 -6.61 0.07
N PHE A 64 -8.72 -6.45 -0.82
CA PHE A 64 -10.10 -6.96 -0.65
C PHE A 64 -10.42 -8.15 -1.55
N CYS A 65 -9.55 -8.42 -2.53
CA CYS A 65 -9.67 -9.54 -3.45
C CYS A 65 -8.27 -10.11 -3.70
N PRO A 66 -7.68 -10.76 -2.69
CA PRO A 66 -6.45 -11.51 -2.88
C PRO A 66 -6.72 -12.57 -3.98
N THR A 67 -5.72 -12.82 -4.82
CA THR A 67 -5.79 -13.77 -5.95
C THR A 67 -6.67 -13.39 -7.15
N ALA A 68 -7.12 -12.15 -7.28
CA ALA A 68 -8.01 -11.67 -8.35
C ALA A 68 -7.59 -12.05 -9.79
N TYR A 69 -6.29 -12.23 -10.04
CA TYR A 69 -5.75 -12.54 -11.37
C TYR A 69 -5.29 -13.98 -11.57
N TYR A 70 -5.10 -14.76 -10.49
CA TYR A 70 -4.32 -16.00 -10.57
C TYR A 70 -4.89 -17.16 -9.75
N GLY A 71 -6.01 -16.98 -9.03
CA GLY A 71 -6.57 -17.99 -8.14
C GLY A 71 -8.04 -18.29 -8.37
N THR A 72 -8.50 -19.35 -7.70
CA THR A 72 -9.93 -19.55 -7.44
C THR A 72 -10.36 -18.62 -6.31
N TRP A 73 -11.67 -18.37 -6.18
CA TRP A 73 -12.17 -17.57 -5.08
C TRP A 73 -11.84 -18.26 -3.74
N ASP A 74 -11.09 -17.57 -2.89
CA ASP A 74 -10.72 -18.03 -1.56
C ASP A 74 -10.96 -16.87 -0.56
N PRO A 75 -11.95 -17.01 0.36
CA PRO A 75 -12.28 -15.97 1.32
C PRO A 75 -11.20 -15.78 2.40
N ASP A 76 -10.36 -16.79 2.62
CA ASP A 76 -9.32 -16.81 3.65
C ASP A 76 -7.92 -16.52 3.08
N ALA A 77 -7.84 -16.18 1.78
CA ALA A 77 -6.58 -15.90 1.13
C ALA A 77 -5.86 -14.71 1.81
N PRO A 78 -4.56 -14.85 2.12
CA PRO A 78 -3.82 -13.83 2.85
C PRO A 78 -3.57 -12.59 1.97
N LEU A 79 -3.47 -11.43 2.62
CA LEU A 79 -3.02 -10.20 1.98
C LEU A 79 -1.61 -10.41 1.39
N ASN A 80 -1.48 -10.24 0.07
CA ASN A 80 -0.19 -10.33 -0.59
C ASN A 80 0.61 -9.04 -0.39
N LEU A 81 1.42 -9.01 0.67
CA LEU A 81 2.29 -7.87 1.01
C LEU A 81 3.42 -7.66 -0.01
N GLU A 82 3.78 -8.66 -0.81
CA GLU A 82 4.87 -8.55 -1.78
C GLU A 82 4.51 -7.58 -2.91
N VAL A 83 3.26 -7.59 -3.35
CA VAL A 83 2.73 -6.66 -4.37
C VAL A 83 2.89 -5.20 -3.94
N ILE A 84 2.68 -4.93 -2.65
CA ILE A 84 2.80 -3.58 -2.08
C ILE A 84 4.28 -3.20 -1.91
N ARG A 85 5.14 -4.15 -1.51
CA ARG A 85 6.57 -3.91 -1.27
C ARG A 85 7.37 -3.62 -2.54
N GLN A 86 6.88 -4.00 -3.72
CA GLN A 86 7.55 -3.74 -4.99
C GLN A 86 7.62 -2.24 -5.36
N PHE A 87 6.89 -1.36 -4.65
CA PHE A 87 6.75 0.06 -4.98
C PHE A 87 7.40 1.02 -3.97
N HIS A 88 8.33 0.52 -3.15
CA HIS A 88 9.01 1.30 -2.10
C HIS A 88 10.54 1.24 -2.18
#